data_AF-A0AB34LDG3-F1
#
_entry.id   AF-A0AB34LDG3-F1
#
_cell.length_a   1.000
_cell.length_b   1.000
_cell.length_c   1.000
_cell.angle_alpha   90.00
_cell.angle_beta   90.00
_cell.angle_gamma   90.00
#
_symmetry.space_group_name_H-M   'P 1'
#
loop_
_entity.id
_entity.type
_entity.pdbx_description
1 polymer ?
#
loop_
_entity_poly.entity_id
_entity_poly.type
_entity_poly.pdbx_seq_one_letter_code
_entity_poly.pdbx_strand_id
1 'polypeptide(L)'
;AATEEAATRLFKKIYAALPILPGEPEPMMNIFGSYYDNNWVITVIPRKRHRPWQYEAEGNDHLLSSPGAADIGGLFITPLEKDFKKINPELLRDVYQQVCLSDRDVEEIFVHLSSN
;
A
#
# COMPACT_ATOMS: atom_id res chain seq x y z
N ALA A 1 9.58 16.85 4.33
CA ALA A 1 10.24 17.28 5.59
C ALA A 1 11.62 17.84 5.22
N ALA A 2 12.04 18.96 5.81
CA ALA A 2 13.28 19.65 5.38
C ALA A 2 14.57 18.97 5.87
N THR A 3 14.50 18.07 6.86
CA THR A 3 15.66 17.33 7.38
C THR A 3 15.31 15.85 7.62
N GLU A 4 16.35 15.02 7.71
CA GLU A 4 16.25 13.60 8.03
C GLU A 4 15.58 13.35 9.39
N GLU A 5 15.93 14.14 10.40
CA GLU A 5 15.37 14.01 11.76
C GLU A 5 13.88 14.33 11.76
N ALA A 6 13.47 15.36 11.01
CA ALA A 6 12.07 15.72 10.86
C ALA A 6 11.30 14.62 10.12
N ALA A 7 11.87 14.06 9.04
CA ALA A 7 11.27 12.94 8.31
C ALA A 7 11.10 11.71 9.21
N THR A 8 12.15 11.33 9.93
CA THR A 8 12.16 10.19 10.86
C THR A 8 11.13 10.34 11.97
N ARG A 9 11.03 11.54 12.57
CA ARG A 9 10.04 11.82 13.62
C ARG A 9 8.61 11.70 13.10
N LEU A 10 8.33 12.25 11.90
CA LEU A 10 7.00 12.17 11.28
C LEU A 10 6.65 10.73 10.90
N PHE A 11 7.59 10.00 10.31
CA PHE A 11 7.40 8.59 9.98
C PHE A 11 7.08 7.77 11.23
N LYS A 12 7.80 7.97 12.35
CA LYS A 12 7.52 7.28 13.62
C LYS A 12 6.11 7.56 14.15
N LYS A 13 5.61 8.80 13.99
CA LYS A 13 4.21 9.12 14.34
C LYS A 13 3.22 8.32 13.47
N ILE A 14 3.42 8.34 12.15
CA ILE A 14 2.58 7.57 11.21
C ILE A 14 2.63 6.08 11.57
N TYR A 15 3.82 5.50 11.67
CA TYR A 15 4.05 4.09 12.00
C TYR A 15 3.31 3.66 13.27
N ALA A 16 3.38 4.47 14.34
CA ALA A 16 2.70 4.17 15.60
C ALA A 16 1.16 4.23 15.50
N ALA A 17 0.62 4.98 14.54
CA ALA A 17 -0.82 5.09 14.30
C ALA A 17 -1.37 4.00 13.36
N LEU A 18 -0.51 3.27 12.64
CA LEU A 18 -0.94 2.22 11.73
C LEU A 18 -1.33 0.93 12.49
N PRO A 19 -2.38 0.22 12.05
CA PRO A 19 -2.76 -1.04 12.66
C PRO A 19 -1.72 -2.12 12.37
N ILE A 20 -1.39 -2.92 13.39
CA ILE A 20 -0.61 -4.14 13.24
C ILE A 20 -1.57 -5.30 13.01
N LEU A 21 -1.42 -6.02 11.91
CA LEU A 21 -2.28 -7.15 11.58
C LEU A 21 -1.97 -8.35 12.51
N PRO A 22 -2.96 -9.20 12.81
CA PRO A 22 -2.73 -10.38 13.64
C PRO A 22 -1.61 -11.26 13.09
N GLY A 23 -0.60 -11.54 13.92
CA GLY A 23 0.55 -12.36 13.55
C GLY A 23 1.69 -11.61 12.85
N GLU A 24 1.52 -10.33 12.53
CA GLU A 24 2.59 -9.50 11.96
C GLU A 24 3.38 -8.79 13.08
N PRO A 25 4.71 -8.66 12.94
CA PRO A 25 5.54 -7.94 13.90
C PRO A 25 5.43 -6.42 13.76
N GLU A 26 4.92 -5.93 12.63
CA GLU A 26 4.83 -4.51 12.28
C GLU A 26 3.64 -4.18 11.36
N PRO A 27 3.25 -2.89 11.25
CA PRO A 27 2.23 -2.49 10.31
C PRO A 27 2.68 -2.69 8.86
N MET A 28 1.78 -3.17 8.02
CA MET A 28 2.07 -3.37 6.60
C MET A 28 1.88 -2.07 5.82
N MET A 29 2.86 -1.69 5.01
CA MET A 29 2.80 -0.47 4.19
C MET A 29 3.71 -0.54 2.97
N ASN A 30 3.44 0.28 1.97
CA ASN A 30 4.43 0.66 0.95
C ASN A 30 4.93 2.07 1.23
N ILE A 31 6.20 2.33 0.92
CA ILE A 31 6.84 3.64 1.07
C ILE A 31 7.42 4.07 -0.27
N PHE A 32 7.11 5.30 -0.68
CA PHE A 32 7.64 5.93 -1.87
C PHE A 32 8.42 7.16 -1.47
N GLY A 33 9.65 7.29 -1.96
CA GLY A 33 10.47 8.50 -1.82
C GLY A 33 10.59 9.20 -3.16
N SER A 34 10.22 10.47 -3.22
CA SER A 34 10.49 11.34 -4.36
C SER A 34 11.23 12.59 -3.91
N TYR A 35 12.02 13.14 -4.81
CA TYR A 35 12.76 14.38 -4.58
C TYR A 35 12.41 15.38 -5.68
N TYR A 36 11.81 16.49 -5.28
CA TYR A 36 11.46 17.59 -6.17
C TYR A 36 11.50 18.92 -5.40
N ASP A 37 11.78 20.02 -6.10
CA ASP A 37 11.88 21.37 -5.52
C ASP A 37 12.75 21.45 -4.26
N ASN A 38 13.92 20.79 -4.31
CA ASN A 38 14.86 20.68 -3.19
C ASN A 38 14.28 20.06 -1.90
N ASN A 39 13.21 19.26 -2.01
CA ASN A 39 12.55 18.63 -0.90
C ASN A 39 12.37 17.13 -1.13
N TRP A 40 12.58 16.35 -0.06
CA TRP A 40 12.14 14.95 0.00
C TRP A 40 10.67 14.88 0.39
N VAL A 41 9.92 14.11 -0.40
CA VAL A 41 8.54 13.71 -0.13
C VAL A 41 8.50 12.20 0.06
N ILE A 42 7.98 11.80 1.21
CA ILE A 42 7.79 10.39 1.57
C ILE A 42 6.28 10.15 1.58
N THR A 43 5.82 9.29 0.70
CA THR A 43 4.42 8.83 0.65
C THR A 43 4.35 7.46 1.29
N VAL A 44 3.53 7.32 2.32
CA VAL A 44 3.25 6.03 2.97
C VAL A 44 1.86 5.59 2.54
N ILE A 45 1.75 4.38 2.00
CA ILE A 45 0.47 3.76 1.65
C ILE A 45 0.25 2.57 2.59
N PRO A 46 -0.60 2.71 3.62
CA PRO A 46 -0.92 1.62 4.53
C PRO A 46 -1.66 0.47 3.83
N ARG A 47 -1.37 -0.75 4.25
CA ARG A 47 -1.91 -1.97 3.68
C ARG A 47 -2.60 -2.81 4.75
N LYS A 48 -3.66 -3.53 4.34
CA LYS A 48 -4.39 -4.47 5.21
C LYS A 48 -4.17 -5.93 4.86
N ARG A 49 -3.54 -6.24 3.71
CA ARG A 49 -3.19 -7.61 3.34
C ARG A 49 -2.03 -7.67 2.35
N HIS A 50 -1.26 -8.74 2.43
CA HIS A 50 -0.11 -8.99 1.55
C HIS A 50 -0.51 -9.30 0.09
N ARG A 51 -1.60 -10.07 -0.11
CA ARG A 51 -2.02 -10.58 -1.42
C ARG A 51 -3.51 -10.38 -1.65
N PRO A 52 -4.01 -10.25 -2.89
CA PRO A 52 -5.43 -10.35 -3.22
C PRO A 52 -5.94 -11.79 -3.07
N TRP A 53 -7.26 -12.03 -2.97
CA TRP A 53 -7.81 -13.39 -2.82
C TRP A 53 -7.58 -14.21 -4.10
N GLN A 54 -7.50 -13.53 -5.24
CA GLN A 54 -7.17 -14.10 -6.55
C GLN A 54 -5.82 -14.83 -6.57
N TYR A 55 -4.90 -14.49 -5.66
CA TYR A 55 -3.61 -15.20 -5.58
C TYR A 55 -3.80 -16.67 -5.19
N GLU A 56 -4.77 -16.95 -4.31
CA GLU A 56 -5.08 -18.30 -3.83
C GLU A 56 -6.23 -18.96 -4.61
N ALA A 57 -6.91 -18.21 -5.46
CA ALA A 57 -7.98 -18.72 -6.29
C ALA A 57 -7.47 -19.73 -7.33
N GLU A 58 -8.37 -20.62 -7.76
CA GLU A 58 -8.12 -21.60 -8.80
C GLU A 58 -8.78 -21.21 -10.13
N GLY A 59 -8.35 -21.87 -11.21
CA GLY A 59 -8.96 -21.73 -12.52
C GLY A 59 -8.87 -20.31 -13.09
N ASN A 60 -9.99 -19.81 -13.61
CA ASN A 60 -10.04 -18.50 -14.28
C ASN A 60 -9.86 -17.32 -13.33
N ASP A 61 -10.14 -17.49 -12.03
CA ASP A 61 -10.03 -16.42 -11.05
C ASP A 61 -8.60 -16.19 -10.56
N HIS A 62 -7.73 -17.20 -10.71
CA HIS A 62 -6.33 -17.12 -10.33
C HIS A 62 -5.63 -15.91 -10.97
N LEU A 63 -4.87 -15.18 -10.16
CA LEU A 63 -3.98 -14.10 -10.57
C LEU A 63 -2.66 -14.25 -9.82
N LEU A 64 -1.56 -14.53 -10.53
CA LEU A 64 -0.24 -14.67 -9.92
C LEU A 64 0.39 -13.30 -9.64
N SER A 65 -0.23 -12.53 -8.74
CA SER A 65 0.23 -11.19 -8.37
C SER A 65 0.14 -10.95 -6.85
N SER A 66 1.22 -10.42 -6.29
CA SER A 66 1.30 -9.91 -4.92
C SER A 66 1.68 -8.43 -5.00
N PRO A 67 0.70 -7.51 -5.06
CA PRO A 67 0.98 -6.09 -5.29
C PRO A 67 1.99 -5.53 -4.27
N GLY A 68 3.09 -5.02 -4.79
CA GLY A 68 4.13 -4.33 -4.03
C GLY A 68 4.07 -2.81 -4.24
N ALA A 69 5.18 -2.12 -3.93
CA ALA A 69 5.28 -0.68 -4.13
C ALA A 69 5.10 -0.30 -5.61
N ALA A 70 5.73 -1.02 -6.56
CA ALA A 70 5.59 -0.72 -7.99
C ALA A 70 4.12 -0.79 -8.46
N ASP A 71 3.43 -1.87 -8.11
CA ASP A 71 2.04 -2.11 -8.53
C ASP A 71 1.07 -1.09 -7.95
N ILE A 72 1.23 -0.76 -6.67
CA ILE A 72 0.43 0.27 -5.98
C ILE A 72 0.81 1.68 -6.45
N GLY A 73 2.04 1.87 -6.94
CA GLY A 73 2.50 3.10 -7.59
C GLY A 73 2.00 3.27 -9.03
N GLY A 74 1.20 2.33 -9.56
CA GLY A 74 0.60 2.41 -10.89
C GLY A 74 1.34 1.64 -11.98
N LEU A 75 2.44 0.95 -11.65
CA LEU A 75 3.13 0.03 -12.56
C LEU A 75 2.79 -1.41 -12.17
N PHE A 76 1.63 -1.90 -12.62
CA PHE A 76 1.18 -3.25 -12.30
C PHE A 76 1.89 -4.29 -13.18
N ILE A 77 2.67 -5.18 -12.57
CA ILE A 77 3.53 -6.14 -13.28
C ILE A 77 2.92 -7.55 -13.18
N THR A 78 2.77 -8.22 -14.32
CA THR A 78 2.31 -9.61 -14.39
C THR A 78 3.38 -10.52 -14.96
N PRO A 79 3.72 -11.64 -14.29
CA PRO A 79 4.71 -12.60 -14.80
C PRO A 79 4.14 -13.52 -15.89
N LEU A 80 2.81 -13.62 -16.02
CA LEU A 80 2.14 -14.53 -16.95
C LEU A 80 1.33 -13.75 -17.99
N GLU A 81 1.41 -14.15 -19.26
CA GLU A 81 0.66 -13.54 -20.36
C GLU A 81 -0.87 -13.65 -20.14
N LYS A 82 -1.35 -14.76 -19.58
CA LYS A 82 -2.78 -14.95 -19.27
C LYS A 82 -3.30 -13.90 -18.29
N ASP A 83 -2.48 -13.52 -17.31
CA ASP A 83 -2.83 -12.57 -16.26
C ASP A 83 -2.78 -11.15 -16.84
N PHE A 84 -1.75 -10.85 -17.65
CA PHE A 84 -1.66 -9.60 -18.40
C PHE A 84 -2.92 -9.35 -19.24
N LYS A 85 -3.38 -10.36 -19.99
CA LYS A 85 -4.58 -10.26 -20.83
C LYS A 85 -5.88 -10.15 -20.03
N LYS A 86 -5.91 -10.62 -18.79
CA LYS A 86 -7.08 -10.58 -17.91
C LYS A 86 -7.24 -9.20 -17.24
N ILE A 87 -6.15 -8.45 -17.07
CA ILE A 87 -6.18 -7.16 -16.40
C ILE A 87 -7.15 -6.20 -17.06
N ASN A 88 -8.00 -5.61 -16.23
CA ASN A 88 -8.91 -4.53 -16.57
C ASN A 88 -9.09 -3.61 -15.34
N PRO A 89 -9.66 -2.41 -15.51
CA PRO A 89 -9.82 -1.45 -14.41
C PRO A 89 -10.61 -2.00 -13.22
N GLU A 90 -11.61 -2.85 -13.46
CA GLU A 90 -12.46 -3.44 -12.42
C GLU A 90 -11.66 -4.41 -11.54
N LEU A 91 -10.88 -5.29 -12.17
CA LEU A 91 -10.01 -6.24 -11.50
C LEU A 91 -8.93 -5.54 -10.69
N LEU A 92 -8.29 -4.50 -11.25
CA LEU A 92 -7.27 -3.74 -10.52
C LEU A 92 -7.87 -3.01 -9.32
N ARG A 93 -9.06 -2.41 -9.48
CA ARG A 93 -9.77 -1.75 -8.38
C ARG A 93 -10.07 -2.74 -7.26
N ASP A 94 -10.58 -3.93 -7.59
CA ASP A 94 -10.84 -4.99 -6.61
C ASP A 94 -9.55 -5.42 -5.90
N VAL A 95 -8.47 -5.69 -6.63
CA VAL A 95 -7.16 -6.02 -6.07
C VAL A 95 -6.68 -4.94 -5.08
N TYR A 96 -6.71 -3.66 -5.48
CA TYR A 96 -6.26 -2.56 -4.63
C TYR A 96 -7.16 -2.37 -3.39
N GLN A 97 -8.48 -2.47 -3.54
CA GLN A 97 -9.42 -2.38 -2.42
C GLN A 97 -9.22 -3.50 -1.39
N GLN A 98 -8.68 -4.64 -1.79
CA GLN A 98 -8.38 -5.74 -0.87
C GLN A 98 -7.04 -5.55 -0.14
N VAL A 99 -6.01 -4.99 -0.80
CA VAL A 99 -4.66 -4.90 -0.21
C VAL A 99 -4.39 -3.57 0.50
N CYS A 100 -5.02 -2.47 0.07
CA CYS A 100 -4.87 -1.14 0.66
C CYS A 100 -5.94 -0.87 1.72
N LEU A 101 -5.62 0.01 2.67
CA LEU A 101 -6.62 0.62 3.54
C LEU A 101 -7.64 1.42 2.71
N SER A 102 -8.88 1.48 3.20
CA SER A 102 -9.91 2.34 2.62
C SER A 102 -9.70 3.80 3.01
N ASP A 103 -10.31 4.72 2.26
CA ASP A 103 -10.25 6.16 2.58
C ASP A 103 -10.71 6.43 4.02
N ARG A 104 -11.73 5.70 4.49
CA ARG A 104 -12.20 5.79 5.87
C ARG A 104 -11.13 5.38 6.89
N ASP A 105 -10.47 4.25 6.66
CA ASP A 105 -9.43 3.77 7.57
C ASP A 105 -8.27 4.78 7.65
N VAL A 106 -7.92 5.40 6.52
CA VAL A 106 -6.88 6.45 6.45
C VAL A 106 -7.31 7.72 7.17
N GLU A 107 -8.57 8.14 7.03
CA GLU A 107 -9.12 9.29 7.74
C GLU A 107 -9.09 9.09 9.26
N GLU A 108 -9.44 7.89 9.74
CA GLU A 108 -9.39 7.54 11.18
C GLU A 108 -7.95 7.65 11.73
N ILE A 109 -6.95 7.19 10.97
CA ILE A 109 -5.53 7.35 11.30
C ILE A 109 -5.15 8.84 11.33
N PHE A 110 -5.61 9.63 10.37
CA PHE A 110 -5.29 11.05 10.28
C PHE A 110 -5.85 11.86 11.46
N VAL A 111 -7.08 11.57 11.89
CA VAL A 111 -7.69 12.17 13.09
C VAL A 111 -6.88 11.85 14.35
N HIS A 112 -6.39 10.61 14.48
CA HIS A 112 -5.54 10.21 15.59
C HIS A 112 -4.19 10.94 15.60
N LEU A 113 -3.59 11.16 14.43
CA LEU A 113 -2.34 11.90 14.27
C LEU A 113 -2.48 13.40 14.56
N SER A 114 -3.65 13.97 14.29
CA SER A 114 -3.92 15.41 14.49
C SER A 114 -4.27 15.77 15.93
N SER A 115 -4.69 14.77 16.72
CA SER A 115 -5.08 14.95 18.13
C SER A 115 -3.91 14.80 19.12
N ASN A 116 -2.69 14.49 18.63
CA ASN A 116 -1.47 14.20 19.42
C ASN A 116 -0.20 14.92 18.90
#